data_AF-A0A4R2IF31-F1
#
_entry.id   AF-A0A4R2IF31-F1
#
_cell.length_a   1.000
_cell.length_b   1.000
_cell.length_c   1.000
_cell.angle_alpha   90.00
_cell.angle_beta   90.00
_cell.angle_gamma   90.00
#
_symmetry.space_group_name_H-M   'P 1'
#
loop_
_entity.id
_entity.type
_entity.pdbx_description
1 polymer ?
#
loop_
_entity_poly.entity_id
_entity_poly.type
_entity_poly.pdbx_seq_one_letter_code
_entity_poly.pdbx_strand_id
1 'polypeptide(L)'
;MKVTSILLAVGVLLLLGAYASWTAGRLDRLHHRVEIARASLETELARRSALVAELAGTGILDPASSLLLLDAAHRARTASLDEREQRESVLTRAINATGCPVEPWAGELSLAMRRVQLARRFHNDIVVSTRDLRRRRLVRWFRLAGHASMPATIELEDGS
;
A
#
# COMPACT_ATOMS: atom_id res chain seq x y z
N MET A 1 -23.77 51.14 9.40
CA MET A 1 -24.23 49.86 8.79
C MET A 1 -23.20 49.25 7.84
N LYS A 2 -22.62 50.00 6.88
CA LYS A 2 -21.62 49.47 5.92
C LYS A 2 -20.31 48.95 6.56
N VAL A 3 -19.77 49.66 7.56
CA VAL A 3 -18.53 49.24 8.25
C VAL A 3 -18.76 47.95 9.04
N THR A 4 -19.89 47.84 9.73
CA THR A 4 -20.28 46.64 10.48
C THR A 4 -20.44 45.43 9.56
N SER A 5 -21.07 45.58 8.40
CA SER A 5 -21.19 44.49 7.41
C SER A 5 -19.84 44.08 6.81
N ILE A 6 -18.94 45.04 6.57
CA ILE A 6 -17.58 44.75 6.08
C ILE A 6 -16.79 43.97 7.14
N LEU A 7 -16.82 44.41 8.40
CA LEU A 7 -16.15 43.72 9.51
C LEU A 7 -16.70 42.29 9.68
N LEU A 8 -18.01 42.11 9.55
CA LEU A 8 -18.66 40.81 9.66
C LEU A 8 -18.26 39.89 8.48
N ALA A 9 -18.21 40.42 7.26
CA ALA A 9 -17.75 39.67 6.08
C ALA A 9 -16.28 39.25 6.20
N VAL A 10 -15.39 40.15 6.65
CA VAL A 10 -13.98 39.84 6.89
C VAL A 10 -13.82 38.79 8.00
N GLY A 11 -14.57 38.92 9.09
CA GLY A 11 -14.57 37.92 10.17
C GLY A 11 -15.01 36.53 9.70
N VAL A 12 -16.06 36.46 8.88
CA VAL A 12 -16.52 35.19 8.26
C VAL A 12 -15.45 34.62 7.33
N LEU A 13 -14.81 35.45 6.50
CA LEU A 13 -13.75 35.01 5.59
C LEU A 13 -12.54 34.44 6.34
N LEU A 14 -12.11 35.09 7.42
CA LEU A 14 -11.02 34.62 8.28
C LEU A 14 -11.37 33.30 8.97
N LEU A 15 -12.59 33.16 9.48
CA LEU A 15 -13.07 31.91 10.07
C LEU A 15 -13.10 30.77 9.05
N LEU A 16 -13.58 31.03 7.82
CA LEU A 16 -13.57 30.04 6.74
C LEU A 16 -12.14 29.64 6.34
N GLY A 17 -11.21 30.61 6.25
CA GLY A 17 -9.80 30.35 5.96
C GLY A 17 -9.11 29.51 7.05
N ALA A 18 -9.30 29.87 8.32
CA ALA A 18 -8.78 29.11 9.46
C ALA A 18 -9.37 27.69 9.51
N TYR A 19 -10.67 27.56 9.22
CA TYR A 19 -11.37 26.28 9.16
C TYR A 19 -10.84 25.38 8.03
N ALA A 20 -10.61 25.96 6.84
CA ALA A 20 -10.03 25.24 5.70
C ALA A 20 -8.60 24.77 6.01
N SER A 21 -7.77 25.62 6.61
CA SER A 21 -6.41 25.26 7.05
C SER A 21 -6.40 24.13 8.08
N TRP A 22 -7.30 24.16 9.06
CA TRP A 22 -7.44 23.07 10.04
C TRP A 22 -7.88 21.75 9.41
N THR A 23 -8.79 21.82 8.43
CA THR A 23 -9.28 20.66 7.69
C THR A 23 -8.20 20.06 6.80
N ALA A 24 -7.44 20.90 6.08
CA ALA A 24 -6.32 20.48 5.24
C ALA A 24 -5.25 19.74 6.06
N GLY A 25 -4.87 20.29 7.22
CA GLY A 25 -3.88 19.66 8.09
C GLY A 25 -4.32 18.31 8.68
N ARG A 26 -5.63 18.04 8.78
CA ARG A 26 -6.14 16.74 9.24
C ARG A 26 -6.17 15.69 8.12
N LEU A 27 -6.49 16.10 6.89
CA LEU A 27 -6.48 15.22 5.73
C LEU A 27 -5.07 14.80 5.36
N ASP A 28 -4.12 15.75 5.42
CA ASP A 28 -2.71 15.53 5.12
C ASP A 28 -2.10 14.44 6.01
N ARG A 29 -2.41 14.46 7.31
CA ARG A 29 -1.97 13.41 8.26
C ARG A 29 -2.50 12.02 7.91
N LEU A 30 -3.67 11.90 7.28
CA LEU A 30 -4.21 10.60 6.86
C LEU A 30 -3.53 10.10 5.60
N HIS A 31 -3.37 10.97 4.60
CA HIS A 31 -2.65 10.61 3.38
C HIS A 31 -1.21 10.22 3.69
N HIS A 32 -0.51 11.01 4.50
CA HIS A 32 0.88 10.71 4.86
C HIS A 32 1.03 9.35 5.55
N ARG A 33 0.08 8.96 6.42
CA ARG A 33 0.09 7.64 7.06
C ARG A 33 -0.11 6.49 6.07
N VAL A 34 -1.02 6.66 5.11
CA VAL A 34 -1.25 5.66 4.05
C VAL A 34 -0.02 5.52 3.17
N GLU A 35 0.60 6.64 2.78
CA GLU A 35 1.82 6.65 1.96
C GLU A 35 3.01 5.98 2.67
N ILE A 36 3.22 6.25 3.97
CA ILE A 36 4.26 5.55 4.74
C ILE A 36 4.00 4.04 4.77
N ALA A 37 2.76 3.62 5.03
CA ALA A 37 2.42 2.20 5.09
C ALA A 37 2.61 1.51 3.73
N ARG A 38 2.25 2.21 2.66
CA ARG A 38 2.46 1.76 1.28
C ARG A 38 3.94 1.59 0.97
N ALA A 39 4.78 2.58 1.27
CA ALA A 39 6.22 2.51 1.04
C ALA A 39 6.88 1.36 1.81
N SER A 40 6.42 1.09 3.05
CA SER A 40 6.89 -0.07 3.82
C SER A 40 6.54 -1.39 3.14
N LEU A 41 5.31 -1.53 2.61
CA LEU A 41 4.90 -2.73 1.87
C LEU A 41 5.71 -2.90 0.59
N GLU A 42 5.89 -1.84 -0.20
CA GLU A 42 6.66 -1.87 -1.44
C GLU A 42 8.12 -2.29 -1.20
N THR A 43 8.70 -1.86 -0.08
CA THR A 43 10.06 -2.26 0.30
C THR A 43 10.16 -3.75 0.59
N GLU A 44 9.19 -4.34 1.31
CA GLU A 44 9.19 -5.79 1.60
C GLU A 44 8.90 -6.63 0.34
N LEU A 45 8.02 -6.18 -0.54
CA LEU A 45 7.78 -6.84 -1.83
C LEU A 45 9.03 -6.84 -2.72
N ALA A 46 9.73 -5.69 -2.80
CA ALA A 46 10.98 -5.57 -3.52
C ALA A 46 12.06 -6.51 -2.96
N ARG A 47 12.22 -6.56 -1.63
CA ARG A 47 13.13 -7.51 -0.95
C ARG A 47 12.81 -8.96 -1.28
N ARG A 48 11.54 -9.35 -1.22
CA ARG A 48 11.11 -10.73 -1.56
C ARG A 48 11.44 -11.09 -3.00
N SER A 49 11.11 -10.22 -3.96
CA SER A 49 11.40 -10.47 -5.39
C SER A 49 12.91 -10.52 -5.69
N ALA A 50 13.75 -9.82 -4.92
CA ALA A 50 15.20 -9.91 -5.00
C ALA A 50 15.70 -11.27 -4.52
N LEU A 51 15.27 -11.68 -3.33
CA LEU A 51 15.64 -12.97 -2.77
C LEU A 51 15.24 -14.14 -3.68
N VAL A 52 14.04 -14.10 -4.27
CA VAL A 52 13.59 -15.15 -5.19
C VAL A 52 14.42 -15.18 -6.49
N ALA A 53 14.78 -14.02 -7.03
CA ALA A 53 15.63 -13.94 -8.22
C ALA A 53 17.06 -14.45 -7.95
N GLU A 54 17.62 -14.14 -6.77
CA GLU A 54 18.92 -14.66 -6.34
C GLU A 54 18.88 -16.17 -6.16
N LEU A 55 17.86 -16.70 -5.46
CA LEU A 55 17.61 -18.13 -5.32
C LEU A 55 17.53 -18.83 -6.68
N ALA A 56 16.78 -18.28 -7.64
CA ALA A 56 16.67 -18.83 -8.99
C ALA A 56 18.02 -18.85 -9.73
N GLY A 57 18.93 -17.93 -9.41
CA GLY A 57 20.27 -17.86 -9.98
C GLY A 57 21.29 -18.84 -9.37
N THR A 58 20.97 -19.48 -8.24
CA THR A 58 21.91 -20.41 -7.55
C THR A 58 22.14 -21.72 -8.28
N GLY A 59 21.24 -22.10 -9.20
CA GLY A 59 21.30 -23.38 -9.91
C GLY A 59 20.91 -24.61 -9.08
N ILE A 60 20.35 -24.43 -7.87
CA ILE A 60 19.88 -25.56 -7.05
C ILE A 60 18.54 -26.12 -7.55
N LEU A 61 17.72 -25.26 -8.16
CA LEU A 61 16.44 -25.64 -8.76
C LEU A 61 16.64 -26.22 -10.17
N ASP A 62 15.67 -27.00 -10.65
CA ASP A 62 15.68 -27.42 -12.05
C ASP A 62 15.58 -26.20 -12.99
N PRO A 63 16.08 -26.30 -14.23
CA PRO A 63 16.10 -25.16 -15.15
C PRO A 63 14.72 -24.55 -15.43
N ALA A 64 13.66 -25.36 -15.45
CA ALA A 64 12.32 -24.86 -15.72
C ALA A 64 11.77 -24.05 -14.53
N SER A 65 11.92 -24.56 -13.31
CA SER A 65 11.56 -23.84 -12.07
C SER A 65 12.37 -22.55 -11.91
N SER A 66 13.67 -22.60 -12.20
CA SER A 66 14.55 -21.42 -12.12
C SER A 66 14.09 -20.30 -13.06
N LEU A 67 13.79 -20.64 -14.32
CA LEU A 67 13.30 -19.67 -15.30
C LEU A 67 11.91 -19.13 -14.94
N LEU A 68 11.01 -19.99 -14.44
CA LEU A 68 9.68 -19.60 -13.99
C LEU A 68 9.76 -18.59 -12.84
N LEU A 69 10.58 -18.86 -11.82
CA LEU A 69 10.74 -17.97 -10.68
C LEU A 69 11.43 -16.66 -11.07
N LEU A 70 12.44 -16.71 -11.94
CA LEU A 70 13.14 -15.53 -12.41
C LEU A 70 12.20 -14.59 -13.18
N ASP A 71 11.39 -15.10 -14.11
CA ASP A 71 10.39 -14.31 -14.85
C ASP A 71 9.32 -13.75 -13.91
N ALA A 72 8.77 -14.58 -13.02
CA ALA A 72 7.76 -14.14 -12.06
C ALA A 72 8.29 -13.05 -11.12
N ALA A 73 9.51 -13.20 -10.61
CA ALA A 73 10.16 -12.23 -9.73
C ALA A 73 10.47 -10.92 -10.47
N HIS A 74 10.93 -11.00 -11.72
CA HIS A 74 11.17 -9.82 -12.54
C HIS A 74 9.87 -9.05 -12.80
N ARG A 75 8.79 -9.74 -13.20
CA ARG A 75 7.48 -9.14 -13.46
C ARG A 75 6.83 -8.54 -12.22
N ALA A 76 6.99 -9.18 -11.05
CA ALA A 76 6.51 -8.63 -9.79
C ALA A 76 7.22 -7.31 -9.44
N ARG A 77 8.54 -7.23 -9.70
CA ARG A 77 9.33 -6.03 -9.43
C ARG A 77 8.98 -4.85 -10.32
N THR A 78 8.83 -5.09 -11.63
CA THR A 78 8.58 -4.06 -12.65
C THR A 78 7.10 -3.70 -12.82
N ALA A 79 6.19 -4.38 -12.10
CA ALA A 79 4.77 -4.14 -12.19
C ALA A 79 4.38 -2.68 -11.92
N SER A 80 3.45 -2.14 -12.70
CA SER A 80 2.77 -0.89 -12.36
C SER A 80 1.92 -1.07 -11.10
N LEU A 81 1.42 0.03 -10.53
CA LEU A 81 0.57 -0.02 -9.33
C LEU A 81 -0.72 -0.82 -9.57
N ASP A 82 -1.31 -0.69 -10.76
CA ASP A 82 -2.57 -1.34 -11.12
C ASP A 82 -2.38 -2.85 -11.37
N GLU A 83 -1.20 -3.26 -11.87
CA GLU A 83 -0.90 -4.67 -12.10
C GLU A 83 -0.27 -5.37 -10.89
N ARG A 84 0.15 -4.61 -9.86
CA ARG A 84 1.00 -5.11 -8.78
C ARG A 84 0.39 -6.32 -8.08
N GLU A 85 -0.89 -6.25 -7.71
CA GLU A 85 -1.59 -7.33 -7.01
C GLU A 85 -1.58 -8.64 -7.82
N GLN A 86 -1.87 -8.53 -9.12
CA GLN A 86 -1.86 -9.68 -10.02
C GLN A 86 -0.46 -10.28 -10.15
N ARG A 87 0.57 -9.45 -10.34
CA ARG A 87 1.95 -9.92 -10.53
C ARG A 87 2.53 -10.54 -9.26
N GLU A 88 2.26 -9.96 -8.10
CA GLU A 88 2.67 -10.51 -6.80
C GLU A 88 1.94 -11.82 -6.46
N SER A 89 0.68 -11.96 -6.89
CA SER A 89 -0.07 -13.23 -6.78
C SER A 89 0.50 -14.30 -7.69
N VAL A 90 0.90 -13.95 -8.92
CA VAL A 90 1.62 -14.85 -9.83
C VAL A 90 2.95 -15.31 -9.22
N LEU A 91 3.73 -14.40 -8.63
CA LEU A 91 4.98 -14.76 -7.93
C LEU A 91 4.72 -15.73 -6.78
N THR A 92 3.70 -15.46 -5.96
CA THR A 92 3.32 -16.34 -4.84
C THR A 92 2.92 -17.74 -5.35
N ARG A 93 2.13 -17.83 -6.43
CA ARG A 93 1.79 -19.12 -7.07
C ARG A 93 3.02 -19.83 -7.63
N ALA A 94 3.97 -19.11 -8.23
CA ALA A 94 5.20 -19.69 -8.76
C ALA A 94 6.09 -20.27 -7.64
N ILE A 95 6.20 -19.57 -6.51
CA ILE A 95 6.92 -20.07 -5.32
C ILE A 95 6.28 -21.37 -4.80
N ASN A 96 4.95 -21.39 -4.69
CA ASN A 96 4.23 -22.57 -4.21
C ASN A 96 4.30 -23.74 -5.20
N ALA A 97 4.21 -23.48 -6.50
CA ALA A 97 4.26 -24.51 -7.54
C ALA A 97 5.63 -25.17 -7.68
N THR A 98 6.71 -24.43 -7.42
CA THR A 98 8.08 -24.97 -7.40
C THR A 98 8.39 -25.73 -6.10
N GLY A 99 7.50 -25.69 -5.10
CA GLY A 99 7.65 -26.41 -3.85
C GLY A 99 8.88 -25.99 -3.06
N CYS A 100 9.28 -24.71 -3.13
CA CYS A 100 10.54 -24.23 -2.56
C CYS A 100 10.49 -24.10 -1.03
N PRO A 101 11.15 -25.03 -0.30
CA PRO A 101 12.13 -24.64 0.69
C PRO A 101 13.44 -25.38 0.41
N VAL A 102 14.27 -24.79 -0.44
CA VAL A 102 15.59 -25.32 -0.76
C VAL A 102 16.57 -24.75 0.27
N GLU A 103 17.19 -25.59 1.10
CA GLU A 103 18.26 -25.15 1.99
C GLU A 103 19.46 -24.62 1.17
N PRO A 104 20.10 -23.50 1.58
CA PRO A 104 19.93 -22.74 2.82
C PRO A 104 18.84 -21.64 2.81
N TRP A 105 18.11 -21.45 1.71
CA TRP A 105 17.23 -20.30 1.47
C TRP A 105 15.83 -20.42 2.10
N ALA A 106 15.46 -21.61 2.55
CA ALA A 106 14.14 -21.89 3.15
C ALA A 106 13.79 -20.94 4.30
N GLY A 107 14.74 -20.71 5.21
CA GLY A 107 14.57 -19.81 6.35
C GLY A 107 14.39 -18.35 5.93
N GLU A 108 15.22 -17.88 5.00
CA GLU A 108 15.16 -16.48 4.54
C GLU A 108 13.90 -16.19 3.71
N LEU A 109 13.51 -17.14 2.84
CA LEU A 109 12.30 -17.03 2.03
C LEU A 109 11.04 -17.01 2.91
N SER A 110 10.94 -17.91 3.88
CA SER A 110 9.80 -17.93 4.81
C SER A 110 9.70 -16.65 5.65
N LEU A 111 10.84 -16.11 6.10
CA LEU A 111 10.90 -14.82 6.78
C LEU A 111 10.46 -13.66 5.87
N ALA A 112 10.91 -13.64 4.61
CA ALA A 112 10.50 -12.63 3.63
C ALA A 112 8.99 -12.69 3.34
N MET A 113 8.43 -13.89 3.15
CA MET A 113 6.99 -14.09 2.97
C MET A 113 6.19 -13.57 4.17
N ARG A 114 6.66 -13.86 5.39
CA ARG A 114 6.00 -13.40 6.62
C ARG A 114 6.06 -11.88 6.79
N ARG A 115 7.18 -11.24 6.42
CA ARG A 115 7.31 -9.77 6.44
C ARG A 115 6.34 -9.10 5.47
N VAL A 116 6.19 -9.65 4.26
CA VAL A 116 5.21 -9.17 3.28
C VAL A 116 3.78 -9.29 3.81
N GLN A 117 3.42 -10.44 4.39
CA GLN A 117 2.08 -10.64 4.99
C GLN A 117 1.81 -9.62 6.11
N LEU A 118 2.80 -9.38 6.98
CA LEU A 118 2.66 -8.40 8.07
C LEU A 118 2.51 -6.98 7.54
N ALA A 119 3.34 -6.58 6.57
CA ALA A 119 3.28 -5.25 5.96
C ALA A 119 1.94 -5.01 5.25
N ARG A 120 1.41 -6.04 4.56
CA ARG A 120 0.10 -5.97 3.91
C ARG A 120 -1.03 -5.78 4.92
N ARG A 121 -1.03 -6.55 6.01
CA ARG A 121 -2.03 -6.41 7.08
C ARG A 121 -1.99 -5.01 7.67
N PHE A 122 -0.79 -4.50 8.00
CA PHE A 122 -0.61 -3.14 8.52
C PHE A 122 -1.12 -2.06 7.55
N HIS A 123 -0.81 -2.20 6.25
CA HIS A 123 -1.34 -1.29 5.22
C HIS A 123 -2.88 -1.32 5.19
N ASN A 124 -3.47 -2.52 5.15
CA ASN A 124 -4.92 -2.69 5.14
C ASN A 124 -5.60 -2.11 6.40
N ASP A 125 -5.01 -2.31 7.58
CA ASP A 125 -5.52 -1.76 8.84
C ASP A 125 -5.53 -0.22 8.83
N ILE A 126 -4.49 0.40 8.25
CA ILE A 126 -4.42 1.86 8.09
C ILE A 126 -5.46 2.35 7.08
N VAL A 127 -5.66 1.63 5.97
CA VAL A 127 -6.69 1.97 4.97
C VAL A 127 -8.09 1.88 5.57
N VAL A 128 -8.40 0.80 6.30
CA VAL A 128 -9.69 0.62 6.99
C VAL A 128 -9.91 1.72 8.03
N SER A 129 -8.93 1.96 8.89
CA SER A 129 -8.99 3.04 9.89
C SER A 129 -9.23 4.42 9.25
N THR A 130 -8.61 4.67 8.09
CA THR A 130 -8.80 5.90 7.32
C THR A 130 -10.19 5.99 6.70
N ARG A 131 -10.73 4.89 6.17
CA ARG A 131 -12.10 4.81 5.64
C ARG A 131 -13.15 5.01 6.73
N ASP A 132 -12.97 4.41 7.90
CA ASP A 132 -13.89 4.56 9.04
C ASP A 132 -13.93 5.99 9.58
N LEU A 133 -12.76 6.64 9.64
CA LEU A 133 -12.68 8.05 10.03
C LEU A 133 -13.37 8.96 9.01
N ARG A 134 -13.27 8.65 7.71
CA ARG A 134 -13.96 9.36 6.62
C ARG A 134 -15.47 9.08 6.61
N ARG A 135 -15.91 7.91 7.07
CA ARG A 135 -17.34 7.53 7.20
C ARG A 135 -18.04 8.19 8.38
N ARG A 136 -17.34 8.47 9.49
CA ARG A 136 -17.90 9.21 10.63
C ARG A 136 -18.38 10.59 10.15
N ARG A 137 -19.64 10.91 10.50
CA ARG A 137 -20.51 11.98 9.95
C ARG A 137 -19.88 13.38 9.80
N LEU A 138 -18.74 13.64 10.44
CA LEU A 138 -17.96 14.87 10.33
C LEU A 138 -17.44 15.18 8.92
N VAL A 139 -17.27 14.20 8.01
CA VAL A 139 -16.85 14.49 6.60
C VAL A 139 -18.04 14.65 5.66
N ARG A 140 -19.17 14.00 5.98
CA ARG A 140 -20.41 14.07 5.18
C ARG A 140 -21.07 15.45 5.25
N TRP A 141 -20.91 16.14 6.37
CA TRP A 141 -21.37 17.52 6.53
C TRP A 141 -20.63 18.50 5.62
N PHE A 142 -19.45 18.15 5.11
CA PHE A 142 -18.58 19.14 4.50
C PHE A 142 -18.68 19.31 3.00
N ARG A 143 -19.30 18.41 2.20
CA ARG A 143 -19.35 18.50 0.70
C ARG A 143 -18.02 18.97 0.04
N LEU A 144 -16.90 18.82 0.76
CA LEU A 144 -15.53 19.23 0.45
C LEU A 144 -14.63 18.00 0.34
N ALA A 145 -15.25 16.81 0.23
CA ALA A 145 -14.62 15.64 -0.35
C ALA A 145 -14.48 15.83 -1.88
N GLY A 146 -13.89 16.95 -2.29
CA GLY A 146 -13.47 17.17 -3.66
C GLY A 146 -12.41 16.14 -4.02
N HIS A 147 -12.72 15.32 -5.03
CA HIS A 147 -11.85 14.52 -5.90
C HIS A 147 -10.76 13.58 -5.31
N ALA A 148 -10.49 13.56 -4.00
CA ALA A 148 -9.52 12.64 -3.43
C ALA A 148 -10.08 11.19 -3.46
N SER A 149 -9.54 10.39 -4.39
CA SER A 149 -9.85 8.99 -4.62
C SER A 149 -9.82 8.20 -3.30
N MET A 150 -10.78 7.30 -3.14
CA MET A 150 -10.90 6.48 -1.94
C MET A 150 -9.71 5.52 -1.86
N PRO A 151 -8.95 5.47 -0.75
CA PRO A 151 -7.84 4.52 -0.63
C PRO A 151 -8.38 3.09 -0.79
N ALA A 152 -7.78 2.31 -1.68
CA ALA A 152 -8.15 0.93 -1.99
C ALA A 152 -7.42 -0.05 -1.07
N THR A 153 -8.10 -1.12 -0.66
CA THR A 153 -7.49 -2.25 0.04
C THR A 153 -6.82 -3.14 -1.00
N ILE A 154 -5.65 -3.71 -0.70
CA ILE A 154 -4.94 -4.63 -1.60
C ILE A 154 -5.24 -6.07 -1.18
N GLU A 155 -5.86 -6.82 -2.07
CA GLU A 155 -6.23 -8.22 -1.89
C GLU A 155 -5.24 -9.17 -2.57
N LEU A 156 -4.06 -9.35 -1.96
CA LEU A 156 -3.17 -10.45 -2.35
C LEU A 156 -3.77 -11.82 -1.94
N GLU A 157 -3.56 -12.84 -2.78
CA GLU A 157 -3.93 -14.21 -2.45
C GLU A 157 -2.97 -14.74 -1.37
N ASP A 158 -3.49 -15.09 -0.19
CA ASP A 158 -2.69 -15.71 0.88
C ASP A 158 -2.59 -17.20 0.57
N GLY A 159 -1.39 -17.66 0.21
CA GLY A 159 -1.12 -19.07 -0.03
C GLY A 159 -1.48 -19.91 1.21
N SER A 160 -2.45 -20.79 1.02
CA SER A 160 -2.80 -21.89 1.93
C SER A 160 -1.70 -22.93 2.01
#